data_AF-A0A969NHG5-F1
#
_entry.id   AF-A0A969NHG5-F1
#
_cell.length_a   1.000
_cell.length_b   1.000
_cell.length_c   1.000
_cell.angle_alpha   90.00
_cell.angle_beta   90.00
_cell.angle_gamma   90.00
#
_symmetry.space_group_name_H-M   'P 1'
#
loop_
_entity.id
_entity.type
_entity.pdbx_description
1 polymer ?
#
loop_
_entity_poly.entity_id
_entity_poly.type
_entity_poly.pdbx_seq_one_letter_code
_entity_poly.pdbx_strand_id
1 'polypeptide(L)' 'MSRILIPNDFSELSESALKVGIAIAKRQNAEIILITK' A
#
# COMPACT_ATOMS: atom_id res chain seq x y z
N MET A 1 13.80 -6.65 7.07
CA MET A 1 12.51 -6.86 6.36
C MET A 1 11.80 -5.52 6.28
N SER A 2 11.72 -4.92 5.10
CA SER A 2 11.05 -3.62 4.92
C SER A 2 9.55 -3.82 4.78
N ARG A 3 8.75 -2.94 5.39
CA ARG A 3 7.29 -3.01 5.39
C ARG A 3 6.72 -1.64 5.04
N ILE A 4 5.68 -1.62 4.20
CA ILE A 4 4.94 -0.42 3.79
C ILE A 4 3.53 -0.53 4.33
N LEU A 5 3.13 0.42 5.16
CA LEU A 5 1.77 0.54 5.65
C LEU A 5 0.94 1.40 4.69
N ILE A 6 -0.17 0.86 4.21
CA ILE A 6 -1.11 1.57 3.34
C ILE A 6 -2.48 1.61 4.04
N PRO A 7 -2.92 2.81 4.51
CA PRO A 7 -4.29 3.01 4.94
C PRO A 7 -5.24 2.89 3.74
N ASN A 8 -6.32 2.13 3.92
CA ASN A 8 -7.35 1.95 2.90
C ASN A 8 -8.74 2.20 3.51
N ASP A 9 -9.38 3.28 3.08
CA ASP A 9 -10.75 3.65 3.45
C ASP A 9 -11.78 3.30 2.35
N PHE A 10 -11.35 2.52 1.35
CA PHE A 10 -12.15 2.10 0.18
C PHE A 10 -12.64 3.26 -0.72
N SER A 11 -12.04 4.44 -0.60
CA SER A 11 -12.27 5.53 -1.55
C SER A 11 -11.51 5.31 -2.86
N GLU A 12 -11.90 6.00 -3.93
CA GLU A 12 -11.14 6.01 -5.19
C GLU A 12 -9.69 6.49 -4.99
N LEU A 13 -9.49 7.39 -4.02
CA LEU A 13 -8.17 7.91 -3.65
C LEU A 13 -7.32 6.83 -2.98
N SER A 14 -7.90 6.04 -2.07
CA SER A 14 -7.16 4.94 -1.43
C SER A 14 -6.84 3.81 -2.40
N GLU A 15 -7.71 3.54 -3.38
CA GLU A 15 -7.41 2.60 -4.47
C GLU A 15 -6.23 3.09 -5.32
N SER A 16 -6.19 4.39 -5.64
CA SER A 16 -5.09 5.01 -6.38
C SER A 16 -3.77 4.94 -5.57
N ALA A 17 -3.83 5.21 -4.26
CA ALA A 17 -2.68 5.10 -3.37
C ALA A 17 -2.17 3.65 -3.27
N LEU A 18 -3.05 2.66 -3.24
CA LEU A 18 -2.69 1.25 -3.22
C LEU A 18 -1.90 0.84 -4.47
N LYS A 19 -2.31 1.29 -5.66
CA LYS A 19 -1.58 1.03 -6.92
C LYS A 19 -0.14 1.55 -6.85
N VAL A 20 0.06 2.76 -6.32
CA VAL A 20 1.39 3.35 -6.14
C VAL A 20 2.20 2.57 -5.10
N GLY A 21 1.60 2.24 -3.95
CA GLY A 21 2.25 1.49 -2.89
C GLY A 21 2.72 0.10 -3.34
N ILE A 22 1.94 -0.59 -4.18
CA ILE A 22 2.34 -1.87 -4.79
C ILE A 22 3.59 -1.71 -5.66
N ALA A 23 3.67 -0.67 -6.48
CA ALA A 23 4.83 -0.43 -7.33
C ALA A 23 6.10 -0.17 -6.49
N ILE A 24 5.97 0.56 -5.39
CA ILE A 24 7.08 0.82 -4.45
C ILE A 24 7.51 -0.48 -3.76
N ALA A 25 6.55 -1.26 -3.24
CA ALA A 25 6.81 -2.51 -2.54
C ALA A 25 7.59 -3.51 -3.41
N LYS A 26 7.21 -3.64 -4.69
CA LYS A 26 7.92 -4.49 -5.67
C LYS A 26 9.38 -4.07 -5.85
N ARG A 27 9.65 -2.77 -5.99
CA ARG A 27 11.02 -2.24 -6.17
C ARG A 27 11.90 -2.44 -4.95
N GLN A 28 11.32 -2.44 -3.77
CA GLN A 28 12.05 -2.56 -2.50
C GLN A 28 12.05 -3.98 -1.92
N ASN A 29 11.42 -4.94 -2.60
CA ASN A 29 11.14 -6.28 -2.08
C ASN A 29 10.52 -6.21 -0.66
N ALA A 30 9.57 -5.29 -0.49
CA ALA A 30 8.92 -4.99 0.78
C ALA A 30 7.54 -5.61 0.87
N GLU A 31 7.14 -5.95 2.09
CA GLU A 31 5.78 -6.41 2.40
C GLU A 31 4.83 -5.21 2.51
N ILE A 32 3.58 -5.40 2.08
CA ILE A 32 2.52 -4.41 2.26
C ILE A 32 1.64 -4.83 3.42
N ILE A 33 1.43 -3.93 4.37
CA ILE A 33 0.40 -4.06 5.39
C ILE A 33 -0.73 -3.12 5.00
N LEU A 34 -1.90 -3.69 4.74
CA LEU A 34 -3.12 -2.91 4.54
C LEU A 34 -3.82 -2.73 5.88
N ILE A 35 -4.23 -1.50 6.20
CA ILE A 35 -5.06 -1.23 7.38
C ILE A 35 -6.36 -0.55 6.93
N THR A 36 -7.47 -1.08 7.42
CA THR A 36 -8.82 -0.54 7.22
C THR A 36 -9.41 -0.19 8.58
N LYS A 37 -10.38 0.72 8.62
CA LYS A 37 -11.18 0.97 9.83
C LYS A 37 -12.41 0.08 9.85
#